data_AF-A0A2V1ZLE5-F1
#
_entry.id   AF-A0A2V1ZLE5-F1
#
_cell.length_a   1.000
_cell.length_b   1.000
_cell.length_c   1.000
_cell.angle_alpha   90.00
_cell.angle_beta   90.00
_cell.angle_gamma   90.00
#
_symmetry.space_group_name_H-M   'P 1'
#
loop_
_entity.id
_entity.type
_entity.pdbx_description
1 polymer ?
#
loop_
_entity_poly.entity_id
_entity_poly.type
_entity_poly.pdbx_seq_one_letter_code
_entity_poly.pdbx_strand_id
1 'polypeptide(L)' 'MNFVTIDVETANSDVGSICQIGLAKYLNGKLIDTYSTLILPQTSFSRQNIEVHGITSSMVKDAPSMYDIYGQILKLGLS' A
#
# COMPACT_ATOMS: atom_id res chain seq x y z
N MET A 1 10.89 -9.74 19.32
CA MET A 1 10.90 -8.50 18.52
C MET A 1 9.50 -8.26 17.98
N ASN A 2 9.01 -7.02 18.10
CA ASN A 2 7.71 -6.60 17.61
C ASN A 2 7.94 -5.54 16.54
N PHE A 3 7.36 -5.71 15.36
CA PHE A 3 7.57 -4.79 14.23
C PHE A 3 6.42 -4.89 13.24
N VAL A 4 6.31 -3.89 12.37
CA VAL A 4 5.43 -3.92 11.21
C VAL A 4 6.31 -3.73 9.98
N THR A 5 6.19 -4.61 8.99
CA THR A 5 6.80 -4.41 7.68
C THR A 5 5.82 -3.67 6.79
N ILE A 6 6.34 -2.81 5.92
CA ILE A 6 5.56 -2.05 4.94
C ILE A 6 6.17 -2.31 3.57
N ASP A 7 5.31 -2.54 2.59
CA ASP A 7 5.65 -2.69 1.19
C ASP A 7 4.71 -1.82 0.35
N VAL A 8 5.22 -1.15 -0.68
CA VAL A 8 4.44 -0.18 -1.48
C VAL A 8 4.76 -0.32 -2.95
N GLU A 9 3.73 -0.13 -3.77
CA GLU A 9 3.86 0.04 -5.21
C GLU A 9 3.49 1.46 -5.60
N THR A 10 4.18 2.02 -6.59
CA THR A 10 3.93 3.39 -7.08
C THR A 10 3.39 3.39 -8.49
N ALA A 11 2.47 4.31 -8.80
CA ALA A 11 1.92 4.46 -10.14
C ALA A 11 2.97 4.91 -11.16
N ASN A 12 3.95 5.70 -10.74
CA ASN A 12 5.04 6.20 -11.59
C ASN A 12 6.32 6.45 -10.77
N SER A 13 7.29 7.20 -11.31
CA SER A 13 8.58 7.49 -10.66
C SER A 13 8.48 8.44 -9.47
N ASP A 14 7.32 9.08 -9.24
CA ASP A 14 7.07 9.86 -8.03
C ASP A 14 6.80 8.92 -6.85
N VAL A 15 7.66 9.00 -5.83
CA VAL A 15 7.54 8.22 -4.59
C VAL A 15 6.26 8.52 -3.80
N GLY A 16 5.61 9.66 -4.05
CA GLY A 16 4.31 10.00 -3.48
C GLY A 16 3.12 9.31 -4.18
N SER A 17 3.33 8.65 -5.32
CA SER A 17 2.27 8.08 -6.16
C SER A 17 1.82 6.67 -5.76
N ILE A 18 1.82 6.36 -4.47
CA ILE A 18 1.51 5.01 -3.95
C ILE A 18 0.14 4.54 -4.47
N CYS A 19 0.12 3.42 -5.19
CA CYS A 19 -1.08 2.81 -5.76
C CYS A 19 -1.48 1.49 -5.09
N GLN A 20 -0.60 0.93 -4.26
CA GLN A 20 -0.89 -0.17 -3.35
C GLN A 20 -0.01 -0.06 -2.11
N ILE A 21 -0.55 -0.48 -0.97
CA ILE A 21 0.22 -0.67 0.26
C ILE A 21 -0.07 -2.05 0.86
N GLY A 22 0.97 -2.70 1.38
CA GLY A 22 0.91 -3.91 2.18
C GLY A 22 1.54 -3.69 3.56
N LEU A 23 0.94 -4.25 4.60
CA LEU A 23 1.47 -4.27 5.96
C LEU A 23 1.43 -5.69 6.51
N ALA A 24 2.46 -6.07 7.28
CA ALA A 24 2.50 -7.31 8.04
C ALA A 24 2.99 -7.05 9.46
N LYS A 25 2.18 -7.38 10.46
CA LYS A 25 2.44 -7.14 11.88
C LYS A 25 3.02 -8.37 12.53
N TYR A 26 4.14 -8.20 13.23
CA TYR A 26 4.82 -9.26 13.96
C TYR A 26 4.82 -8.96 15.46
N LEU A 27 4.47 -9.97 16.25
CA LEU A 27 4.56 -9.97 17.71
C LEU A 27 5.43 -11.14 18.15
N ASN A 28 6.48 -10.87 18.92
CA ASN A 28 7.45 -11.87 19.36
C ASN A 28 8.04 -12.71 18.20
N GLY A 29 8.29 -12.05 17.06
CA GLY A 29 8.82 -12.68 15.85
C GLY A 29 7.82 -13.54 15.07
N LYS A 30 6.54 -13.57 15.47
CA LYS A 30 5.47 -14.29 14.76
C LYS A 30 4.55 -13.32 14.03
N LEU A 31 4.20 -13.64 12.79
CA LEU A 31 3.19 -12.92 12.02
C LEU A 31 1.83 -13.07 12.72
N ILE A 32 1.18 -11.95 13.03
CA ILE A 32 -0.11 -11.94 13.72
C ILE A 32 -1.23 -11.26 12.93
N ASP A 33 -0.89 -10.40 11.97
CA ASP A 33 -1.89 -9.69 11.17
C ASP A 33 -1.28 -9.23 9.84
N THR A 34 -2.11 -9.12 8.81
CA THR A 34 -1.74 -8.56 7.51
C THR A 34 -2.85 -7.66 6.97
N TYR A 35 -2.44 -6.68 6.17
CA TYR A 35 -3.37 -5.79 5.49
C TYR A 35 -2.80 -5.42 4.14
N SER A 36 -3.64 -5.38 3.12
CA SER A 36 -3.26 -4.83 1.83
C SER A 36 -4.46 -4.17 1.18
N THR A 37 -4.24 -3.04 0.52
CA THR A 37 -5.26 -2.35 -0.25
C THR A 37 -4.64 -1.64 -1.45
N LEU A 38 -5.45 -1.52 -2.50
CA LEU A 38 -5.20 -0.56 -3.57
C LEU A 38 -5.52 0.85 -3.08
N ILE A 39 -4.87 1.83 -3.70
CA ILE A 39 -5.02 3.26 -3.44
C ILE A 39 -5.17 3.99 -4.78
N LEU A 40 -5.99 5.04 -4.81
CA LEU A 40 -6.09 5.95 -5.96
C LEU A 40 -5.12 7.15 -5.79
N PRO A 41 -3.93 7.17 -6.47
CA PRO A 41 -2.90 8.20 -6.26
C PRO A 41 -3.16 9.52 -7.03
N GLN A 42 -4.32 9.70 -7.66
CA GLN A 42 -4.69 10.88 -8.47
C GLN A 42 -3.60 11.34 -9.47
N THR A 43 -2.89 10.40 -10.08
CA THR A 43 -1.83 10.65 -11.06
C THR A 43 -1.82 9.60 -12.17
N SER A 44 -1.02 9.83 -13.22
CA SER A 44 -0.87 8.90 -14.34
C SER A 44 -0.04 7.68 -13.97
N PHE A 45 -0.35 6.53 -14.56
CA PHE A 45 0.45 5.32 -14.42
C PHE A 45 1.51 5.23 -15.52
N SER A 46 2.76 4.98 -15.14
CA SER A 46 3.84 4.71 -16.08
C SER A 46 3.76 3.26 -16.56
N ARG A 47 4.15 3.02 -17.81
CA ARG A 47 4.19 1.66 -18.36
C ARG A 47 5.21 0.78 -17.61
N GLN A 48 6.35 1.35 -17.25
CA GLN A 48 7.43 0.63 -16.57
C GLN A 48 7.00 0.13 -15.19
N ASN A 49 6.28 0.96 -14.42
CA ASN A 49 5.71 0.56 -13.13
C ASN A 49 4.68 -0.56 -13.32
N ILE A 50 3.74 -0.39 -14.25
CA ILE A 50 2.75 -1.42 -14.59
C ILE A 50 3.45 -2.74 -14.96
N GLU A 51 4.54 -2.71 -15.74
CA GLU A 51 5.27 -3.92 -16.12
C GLU A 51 5.94 -4.63 -14.93
N VAL A 52 6.30 -3.91 -13.87
CA VAL A 52 6.89 -4.48 -12.65
C VAL A 52 5.82 -5.17 -11.78
N HIS A 53 4.72 -4.49 -11.47
CA HIS A 53 3.76 -4.94 -10.46
C HIS A 53 2.36 -5.31 -11.01
N GLY A 54 2.06 -5.01 -12.27
CA GLY A 54 0.81 -5.39 -12.96
C GLY A 54 -0.43 -4.55 -12.61
N ILE A 55 -0.30 -3.49 -11.80
CA ILE A 55 -1.43 -2.68 -11.33
C ILE A 55 -1.70 -1.57 -12.33
N THR A 56 -2.91 -1.54 -12.88
CA THR A 56 -3.31 -0.53 -13.85
C THR A 56 -4.18 0.55 -13.21
N SER A 57 -4.27 1.72 -13.86
CA SER A 57 -5.18 2.80 -13.44
C SER A 57 -6.64 2.33 -13.33
N SER A 58 -7.06 1.36 -14.15
CA SER A 58 -8.42 0.82 -14.12
C SER A 58 -8.73 0.01 -12.86
N MET A 59 -7.71 -0.63 -12.26
CA MET A 59 -7.87 -1.42 -11.04
C MET A 59 -8.04 -0.54 -9.80
N VAL A 60 -7.48 0.68 -9.82
CA VAL A 60 -7.51 1.60 -8.68
C VAL A 60 -8.60 2.66 -8.79
N LYS A 61 -9.39 2.69 -9.87
CA LYS A 61 -10.34 3.78 -10.16
C LYS A 61 -11.37 4.01 -9.05
N ASP A 62 -11.77 2.95 -8.35
CA ASP A 62 -12.75 2.97 -7.25
C ASP A 62 -12.05 2.68 -5.89
N ALA A 63 -10.72 2.67 -5.86
CA ALA A 63 -9.95 2.44 -4.65
C ALA A 63 -9.99 3.68 -3.73
N PRO A 64 -9.84 3.49 -2.41
CA PRO A 64 -9.77 4.61 -1.48
C PRO A 64 -8.52 5.48 -1.73
N SER A 65 -8.53 6.72 -1.24
CA SER A 65 -7.33 7.54 -1.17
C SER A 65 -6.45 7.14 0.03
N MET A 66 -5.20 7.61 0.05
CA MET A 66 -4.33 7.47 1.23
C MET A 66 -4.96 8.04 2.50
N TYR A 67 -5.70 9.15 2.38
CA TYR A 67 -6.36 9.80 3.52
C TYR A 67 -7.47 8.92 4.11
N ASP A 68 -8.21 8.19 3.26
CA ASP A 68 -9.31 7.34 3.71
C ASP A 68 -8.80 6.12 4.51
N ILE A 69 -7.61 5.60 4.17
CA ILE A 69 -7.06 4.39 4.79
C ILE A 69 -6.10 4.65 5.96
N TYR A 70 -5.65 5.89 6.17
CA TYR A 70 -4.68 6.24 7.21
C TYR A 70 -5.08 5.72 8.61
N GLY A 71 -6.37 5.83 8.96
CA GLY A 71 -6.88 5.34 10.23
C GLY A 71 -6.82 3.82 10.38
N GLN A 72 -6.90 3.06 9.27
CA GLN A 72 -6.74 1.60 9.27
C GLN A 72 -5.28 1.21 9.46
N ILE A 73 -4.35 1.93 8.80
CA ILE A 73 -2.90 1.75 8.97
C ILE A 73 -2.49 1.96 10.42
N LEU A 74 -2.99 3.02 11.08
CA LEU A 74 -2.68 3.28 12.50
C LEU A 74 -3.12 2.15 13.44
N LYS A 75 -4.26 1.50 13.18
CA LYS A 75 -4.76 0.37 13.99
C LYS A 75 -3.86 -0.86 13.90
N LEU A 76 -3.16 -1.03 12.77
CA LEU A 76 -2.19 -2.11 12.57
C LEU A 76 -0.84 -1.82 13.20
N GLY A 77 -0.60 -0.58 13.66
CA GLY A 77 0.59 -0.21 14.41
C GLY A 77 0.78 -1.06 15.67
N LEU A 78 2.00 -1.01 16.21
CA LEU A 78 2.30 -1.60 17.52
C LEU A 78 1.75 -0.66 18.59
N SER A 79 0.55 -0.96 19.11
CA SER A 79 0.03 -0.43 20.36
C SER A 79 0.63 -1.18 21.55
#